data_AF-A0A4R5KAX3-F1
#
_entry.id   AF-A0A4R5KAX3-F1
#
_cell.length_a   1.000
_cell.length_b   1.000
_cell.length_c   1.000
_cell.angle_alpha   90.00
_cell.angle_beta   90.00
_cell.angle_gamma   90.00
#
_symmetry.space_group_name_H-M   'P 1'
#
loop_
_entity.id
_entity.type
_entity.pdbx_description
1 polymer ?
#
loop_
_entity_poly.entity_id
_entity_poly.type
_entity_poly.pdbx_seq_one_letter_code
_entity_poly.pdbx_strand_id
1 'polypeptide(L)'
;MSVENGAGADEGPIDAYLDELFAAAHDGDPAAARRLLAETEAHLRECAARLRGQGLDPLDAEREAVSRFGPVSTVTPVLRPSLRDVARLPLRALVRPLVGLAAVGAIAVGLSGALSELFGRVWGAGFVSGDLPGVAYTAARCAVLQAPYPGLDCAQAAAAHHWGEVVEYRVALGVLGLVLLLVWRVLPRDTGLPAGLAPSIAAAAFLLAAVGTGFLALNAAVQGWQGTGAWLSAAVVALPLGAVFALTALRAIHVKPARA
;
A
#
# COMPACT_ATOMS: atom_id res chain seq x y z
N MET A 1 -27.63 36.23 -38.11
CA MET A 1 -28.13 35.35 -37.02
C MET A 1 -26.91 34.63 -36.46
N SER A 2 -26.19 35.33 -35.58
CA SER A 2 -24.97 34.82 -34.98
C SER A 2 -25.36 34.04 -33.73
N VAL A 3 -25.07 32.75 -33.73
CA VAL A 3 -25.18 31.90 -32.54
C VAL A 3 -23.92 32.18 -31.72
N GLU A 4 -24.05 33.01 -30.69
CA GLU A 4 -23.00 33.17 -29.68
C GLU A 4 -22.85 31.85 -28.91
N ASN A 5 -21.66 31.26 -28.98
CA ASN A 5 -21.22 30.16 -28.15
C ASN A 5 -21.08 30.65 -26.69
N GLY A 6 -22.18 30.69 -25.95
CA GLY A 6 -22.22 30.98 -24.51
C GLY A 6 -21.91 29.75 -23.64
N ALA A 7 -20.79 29.07 -23.88
CA ALA A 7 -20.43 27.83 -23.17
C ALA A 7 -19.09 27.92 -22.42
N GLY A 8 -18.67 29.12 -22.01
CA GLY A 8 -17.43 29.30 -21.24
C GLY A 8 -17.24 30.70 -20.63
N ALA A 9 -18.34 31.41 -20.36
CA ALA A 9 -18.30 32.73 -19.71
C ALA A 9 -18.89 32.63 -18.30
N ASP A 10 -18.05 32.95 -17.31
CA ASP A 10 -18.33 33.16 -15.90
C ASP A 10 -18.75 31.94 -15.06
N GLU A 11 -17.81 31.01 -14.82
CA GLU A 11 -17.79 30.34 -13.51
C GLU A 11 -17.51 31.41 -12.45
N GLY A 12 -18.52 31.70 -11.62
CA GLY A 12 -18.41 32.72 -10.57
C GLY A 12 -17.35 32.33 -9.54
N PRO A 13 -16.76 33.30 -8.80
CA PRO A 13 -15.78 33.03 -7.76
C PRO A 13 -16.21 31.95 -6.75
N ILE A 14 -17.51 31.85 -6.47
CA ILE A 14 -18.06 30.81 -5.60
C ILE A 14 -17.96 29.42 -6.25
N ASP A 15 -18.30 29.28 -7.52
CA ASP A 15 -18.31 27.98 -8.20
C ASP A 15 -16.87 27.44 -8.35
N ALA A 16 -15.92 28.32 -8.71
CA ALA A 16 -14.50 27.97 -8.72
C ALA A 16 -13.98 27.52 -7.34
N TYR A 17 -14.44 28.16 -6.27
CA TYR A 17 -14.11 27.76 -4.89
C TYR A 17 -14.71 26.39 -4.52
N LEU A 18 -15.95 26.12 -4.94
CA LEU A 18 -16.62 24.85 -4.68
C LEU A 18 -15.98 23.69 -5.47
N ASP A 19 -15.50 23.94 -6.68
CA ASP A 19 -14.74 22.95 -7.45
C ASP A 19 -13.40 22.62 -6.79
N GLU A 20 -12.68 23.64 -6.31
CA GLU A 20 -11.46 23.42 -5.52
C GLU A 20 -11.76 22.64 -4.23
N LEU A 21 -12.83 22.99 -3.52
CA LEU A 21 -13.27 22.28 -2.32
C LEU A 21 -13.69 20.84 -2.62
N PHE A 22 -14.41 20.60 -3.72
CA PHE A 22 -14.83 19.26 -4.15
C PHE A 22 -13.61 18.40 -4.48
N ALA A 23 -12.66 18.94 -5.24
CA ALA A 23 -11.40 18.27 -5.55
C ALA A 23 -10.61 17.93 -4.27
N ALA A 24 -10.58 18.85 -3.29
CA ALA A 24 -9.90 18.64 -2.02
C ALA A 24 -10.64 17.68 -1.07
N ALA A 25 -11.97 17.59 -1.15
CA ALA A 25 -12.81 16.73 -0.33
C ALA A 25 -13.00 15.33 -0.91
N HIS A 26 -12.55 15.07 -2.14
CA HIS A 26 -12.80 13.84 -2.89
C HIS A 26 -12.34 12.56 -2.17
N ASP A 27 -11.26 12.66 -1.38
CA ASP A 27 -10.67 11.52 -0.66
C ASP A 27 -11.26 11.30 0.74
N GLY A 28 -12.21 12.15 1.16
CA GLY A 28 -12.92 12.04 2.44
C GLY A 28 -14.14 11.13 2.42
N ASP A 29 -14.90 11.09 3.52
CA ASP A 29 -16.22 10.45 3.54
C ASP A 29 -17.14 11.14 2.52
N PRO A 30 -17.69 10.44 1.50
CA PRO A 30 -18.56 11.04 0.49
C PRO A 30 -19.81 11.70 1.06
N ALA A 31 -20.32 11.24 2.21
CA ALA A 31 -21.47 11.87 2.86
C ALA A 31 -21.07 13.17 3.56
N ALA A 32 -19.94 13.17 4.27
CA ALA A 32 -19.36 14.37 4.88
C ALA A 32 -18.95 15.41 3.83
N ALA A 33 -18.33 15.00 2.71
CA ALA A 33 -17.93 15.89 1.62
C ALA A 33 -19.15 16.57 0.98
N ARG A 34 -20.21 15.80 0.67
CA ARG A 34 -21.46 16.36 0.12
C ARG A 34 -22.12 17.34 1.10
N ARG A 35 -22.12 17.01 2.39
CA ARG A 35 -22.65 17.90 3.43
C ARG A 35 -21.84 19.20 3.53
N LEU A 36 -20.51 19.08 3.57
CA LEU A 36 -19.62 20.24 3.63
C LEU A 36 -19.78 21.14 2.41
N LEU A 37 -19.86 20.58 1.20
CA LEU A 37 -20.09 21.34 -0.03
C LEU A 37 -21.42 22.09 0.02
N ALA A 38 -22.50 21.41 0.38
CA ALA A 38 -23.83 22.03 0.47
C ALA A 38 -23.88 23.15 1.54
N GLU A 39 -23.28 22.93 2.71
CA GLU A 39 -23.19 23.93 3.79
C GLU A 39 -22.32 25.13 3.38
N THR A 40 -21.18 24.87 2.72
CA THR A 40 -20.26 25.91 2.24
C THR A 40 -20.90 26.76 1.15
N GLU A 41 -21.54 26.12 0.17
CA GLU A 41 -22.28 26.81 -0.90
C GLU A 41 -23.36 27.71 -0.31
N ALA A 42 -24.18 27.19 0.60
CA ALA A 42 -25.25 27.95 1.23
C ALA A 42 -24.71 29.20 1.94
N HIS A 43 -23.63 29.07 2.72
CA HIS A 43 -23.01 30.20 3.41
C HIS A 43 -22.37 31.22 2.47
N LEU A 44 -21.69 30.78 1.42
CA LEU A 44 -21.10 31.67 0.43
C LEU A 44 -22.18 32.46 -0.32
N ARG A 45 -23.25 31.80 -0.76
CA ARG A 45 -24.38 32.43 -1.45
C ARG A 45 -25.14 33.40 -0.53
N GLU A 46 -25.31 33.07 0.74
CA GLU A 46 -25.91 33.96 1.75
C GLU A 46 -25.05 35.21 1.99
N CYS A 47 -23.73 35.05 2.17
CA CYS A 47 -22.79 36.16 2.33
C CYS A 47 -22.78 37.08 1.10
N ALA A 48 -22.73 36.52 -0.11
CA ALA A 48 -22.79 37.28 -1.35
C ALA A 48 -24.13 38.03 -1.51
N ALA A 49 -25.25 37.42 -1.12
CA ALA A 49 -26.55 38.10 -1.11
C ALA A 49 -26.57 39.31 -0.15
N ARG A 50 -25.99 39.18 1.05
CA ARG A 50 -25.84 40.30 2.00
C ARG A 50 -24.97 41.43 1.46
N LEU A 51 -23.84 41.10 0.83
CA LEU A 51 -22.92 42.09 0.24
C LEU A 51 -23.56 42.84 -0.92
N ARG A 52 -24.36 42.16 -1.75
CA ARG A 52 -25.19 42.81 -2.78
C ARG A 52 -26.22 43.77 -2.17
N GLY A 53 -26.86 43.38 -1.06
CA GLY A 53 -27.74 44.26 -0.29
C GLY A 53 -27.06 45.52 0.26
N GLN A 54 -25.73 45.52 0.36
CA GLN A 54 -24.90 46.67 0.75
C GLN A 54 -24.43 47.50 -0.46
N GLY A 55 -24.86 47.15 -1.67
CA GLY A 55 -24.55 47.89 -2.90
C GLY A 55 -23.32 47.42 -3.66
N LEU A 56 -22.72 46.26 -3.31
CA LEU A 56 -21.66 45.67 -4.12
C LEU A 56 -22.24 45.08 -5.42
N ASP A 57 -21.46 45.17 -6.49
CA ASP A 57 -21.70 44.46 -7.74
C ASP A 57 -21.73 42.93 -7.49
N PRO A 58 -22.57 42.14 -8.21
CA PRO A 58 -22.68 40.70 -8.00
C PRO A 58 -21.34 39.96 -8.02
N LEU A 59 -20.43 40.28 -8.94
CA LEU A 59 -19.17 39.55 -9.08
C LEU A 59 -18.21 39.90 -7.94
N ASP A 60 -18.16 41.17 -7.54
CA ASP A 60 -17.33 41.63 -6.42
C ASP A 60 -17.87 41.13 -5.08
N ALA A 61 -19.18 41.00 -4.93
CA ALA A 61 -19.82 40.40 -3.76
C ALA A 61 -19.43 38.92 -3.59
N GLU A 62 -19.33 38.16 -4.67
CA GLU A 62 -18.86 36.77 -4.64
C GLU A 62 -17.37 36.67 -4.28
N ARG A 63 -16.51 37.49 -4.90
CA ARG A 63 -15.07 37.54 -4.55
C ARG A 63 -14.84 37.89 -3.09
N GLU A 64 -15.55 38.90 -2.58
CA GLU A 64 -15.46 39.33 -1.19
C GLU A 64 -16.00 38.26 -0.23
N ALA A 65 -17.07 37.54 -0.60
CA ALA A 65 -17.58 36.43 0.19
C ALA A 65 -16.55 35.30 0.32
N VAL A 66 -15.92 34.89 -0.79
CA VAL A 66 -14.84 33.88 -0.79
C VAL A 66 -13.62 34.37 0.00
N SER A 67 -13.21 35.64 -0.18
CA SER A 67 -12.10 36.24 0.56
C SER A 67 -12.31 36.19 2.08
N ARG A 68 -13.54 36.49 2.55
CA ARG A 68 -13.91 36.42 3.97
C ARG A 68 -14.00 35.00 4.50
N PHE A 69 -14.44 34.06 3.67
CA PHE A 69 -14.55 32.65 4.04
C PHE A 69 -13.16 32.02 4.21
N GLY A 70 -12.18 32.47 3.43
CA GLY A 70 -10.79 32.03 3.51
C GLY A 70 -10.49 30.85 2.58
N PRO A 71 -9.22 30.42 2.52
CA PRO A 71 -8.77 29.40 1.57
C PRO A 71 -9.38 28.02 1.85
N VAL A 72 -9.50 27.17 0.83
CA VAL A 72 -10.00 25.77 0.97
C VAL A 72 -9.18 24.98 1.99
N SER A 73 -7.89 25.29 2.14
CA SER A 73 -6.98 24.65 3.09
C SER A 73 -7.34 24.87 4.57
N THR A 74 -8.16 25.88 4.91
CA THR A 74 -8.65 26.08 6.29
C THR A 74 -9.84 25.21 6.66
N VAL A 75 -10.64 24.76 5.69
CA VAL A 75 -11.89 24.00 5.91
C VAL A 75 -11.70 22.50 5.77
N THR A 76 -10.77 22.09 4.92
CA THR A 76 -10.44 20.68 4.63
C THR A 76 -9.82 19.86 5.79
N PRO A 77 -9.15 20.43 6.82
CA PRO A 77 -8.65 19.63 7.95
C PRO A 77 -9.75 18.91 8.72
N VAL A 78 -10.98 19.44 8.75
CA VAL A 78 -12.15 18.81 9.41
C VAL A 78 -12.55 17.49 8.73
N LEU A 79 -12.23 17.33 7.43
CA LEU A 79 -12.49 16.11 6.69
C LEU A 79 -11.43 15.02 6.90
N ARG A 80 -10.31 15.35 7.57
CA ARG A 80 -9.26 14.36 7.82
C ARG A 80 -9.63 13.54 9.06
N PRO A 81 -9.75 12.20 8.96
CA PRO A 81 -10.00 11.38 10.13
C PRO A 81 -8.87 11.53 11.14
N SER A 82 -9.21 11.77 12.41
CA SER A 82 -8.23 11.86 13.49
C SER A 82 -7.63 10.49 13.75
N LEU A 83 -6.38 10.43 14.22
CA LEU A 83 -5.79 9.19 14.75
C LEU A 83 -6.63 8.60 15.90
N ARG A 84 -7.38 9.44 16.62
CA ARG A 84 -8.34 8.99 17.65
C ARG A 84 -9.53 8.24 17.06
N ASP A 85 -9.91 8.54 15.82
CA ASP A 85 -11.01 7.87 15.13
C ASP A 85 -10.59 6.46 14.66
N VAL A 86 -9.29 6.28 14.35
CA VAL A 86 -8.72 4.95 14.06
C VAL A 86 -8.88 4.00 15.24
N ALA A 87 -8.64 4.49 16.47
CA ALA A 87 -8.79 3.70 17.69
C ALA A 87 -10.25 3.29 17.99
N ARG A 88 -11.23 3.92 17.33
CA ARG A 88 -12.67 3.65 17.49
C ARG A 88 -13.25 2.83 16.33
N LEU A 89 -12.43 2.43 15.37
CA LEU A 89 -12.89 1.65 14.24
C LEU A 89 -13.41 0.29 14.72
N PRO A 90 -14.58 -0.16 14.21
CA PRO A 90 -15.06 -1.48 14.55
C PRO A 90 -14.14 -2.52 13.90
N LEU A 91 -13.86 -3.62 14.60
CA LEU A 91 -12.94 -4.68 14.12
C LEU A 91 -13.28 -5.18 12.70
N ARG A 92 -14.58 -5.20 12.33
CA ARG A 92 -15.04 -5.55 10.98
C ARG A 92 -14.43 -4.68 9.88
N ALA A 93 -14.19 -3.40 10.15
CA ALA A 93 -13.58 -2.47 9.19
C ALA A 93 -12.13 -2.87 8.85
N LEU A 94 -11.48 -3.65 9.71
CA LEU A 94 -10.13 -4.15 9.50
C LEU A 94 -10.09 -5.49 8.76
N VAL A 95 -11.19 -6.24 8.70
CA VAL A 95 -11.20 -7.59 8.11
C VAL A 95 -10.78 -7.57 6.65
N ARG A 96 -11.46 -6.77 5.81
CA ARG A 96 -11.13 -6.67 4.39
C ARG A 96 -9.67 -6.21 4.15
N PRO A 97 -9.16 -5.11 4.75
CA PRO A 97 -7.78 -4.69 4.52
C PRO A 97 -6.75 -5.69 5.07
N LEU A 98 -7.01 -6.34 6.22
CA LEU A 98 -6.12 -7.38 6.76
C LEU A 98 -6.07 -8.61 5.84
N VAL A 99 -7.21 -9.08 5.34
CA VAL A 99 -7.25 -10.21 4.39
C VAL A 99 -6.55 -9.84 3.09
N GLY A 100 -6.73 -8.61 2.59
CA GLY A 100 -6.03 -8.12 1.40
C GLY A 100 -4.51 -8.06 1.60
N LEU A 101 -4.05 -7.55 2.75
CA LEU A 101 -2.63 -7.50 3.10
C LEU A 101 -2.04 -8.90 3.26
N ALA A 102 -2.76 -9.80 3.94
CA ALA A 102 -2.36 -11.20 4.10
C ALA A 102 -2.27 -11.91 2.74
N ALA A 103 -3.22 -11.68 1.84
CA ALA A 103 -3.19 -12.23 0.48
C ALA A 103 -1.96 -11.76 -0.29
N VAL A 104 -1.68 -10.45 -0.32
CA VAL A 104 -0.50 -9.90 -1.01
C VAL A 104 0.80 -10.40 -0.38
N GLY A 105 0.88 -10.45 0.96
CA GLY A 105 2.04 -11.00 1.68
C GLY A 105 2.30 -12.46 1.34
N ALA A 106 1.27 -13.30 1.36
CA ALA A 106 1.36 -14.71 1.03
C ALA A 106 1.77 -14.93 -0.45
N ILE A 107 1.20 -14.17 -1.39
CA ILE A 107 1.61 -14.18 -2.80
C ILE A 107 3.08 -13.78 -2.94
N ALA A 108 3.53 -12.73 -2.25
CA ALA A 108 4.92 -12.31 -2.26
C ALA A 108 5.88 -13.40 -1.76
N VAL A 109 5.50 -14.11 -0.69
CA VAL A 109 6.26 -15.28 -0.22
C VAL A 109 6.28 -16.36 -1.30
N GLY A 110 5.17 -16.65 -1.97
CA GLY A 110 5.11 -17.57 -3.10
C GLY A 110 6.04 -17.20 -4.26
N LEU A 111 6.03 -15.93 -4.67
CA LEU A 111 6.94 -15.42 -5.69
C LEU A 111 8.41 -15.57 -5.29
N SER A 112 8.73 -15.36 -4.00
CA SER A 112 10.08 -15.61 -3.48
C SER A 112 10.46 -17.09 -3.51
N GLY A 113 9.49 -18.00 -3.36
CA GLY A 113 9.66 -19.44 -3.55
C GLY A 113 10.00 -19.79 -5.01
N ALA A 114 9.26 -19.23 -5.96
CA ALA A 114 9.55 -19.41 -7.39
C ALA A 114 10.93 -18.85 -7.80
N LEU A 115 11.34 -17.71 -7.23
CA LEU A 115 12.70 -17.19 -7.41
C LEU A 115 13.76 -18.08 -6.75
N SER A 116 13.47 -18.66 -5.58
CA SER A 116 14.37 -19.62 -4.93
C SER A 116 14.55 -20.89 -5.76
N GLU A 117 13.49 -21.36 -6.42
CA GLU A 117 13.56 -22.47 -7.39
C GLU A 117 14.49 -22.12 -8.55
N LEU A 118 14.31 -20.93 -9.15
CA LEU A 118 15.20 -20.45 -10.21
C LEU A 118 16.65 -20.37 -9.73
N PHE A 119 16.87 -19.86 -8.52
CA PHE A 119 18.20 -19.75 -7.94
C PHE A 119 18.86 -21.11 -7.75
N GLY A 120 18.11 -22.09 -7.23
CA GLY A 120 18.59 -23.46 -7.03
C GLY A 120 18.95 -24.15 -8.34
N ARG A 121 18.21 -23.87 -9.43
CA ARG A 121 18.52 -24.41 -10.76
C ARG A 121 19.76 -23.78 -11.40
N VAL A 122 20.01 -22.49 -11.16
CA VAL A 122 21.13 -21.75 -11.80
C VAL A 122 22.43 -21.89 -11.00
N TRP A 123 22.36 -21.78 -9.67
CA TRP A 123 23.53 -21.75 -8.79
C TRP A 123 23.65 -22.98 -7.87
N GLY A 124 22.68 -23.89 -7.90
CA GLY A 124 22.66 -25.10 -7.08
C GLY A 124 21.94 -24.93 -5.74
N ALA A 125 21.51 -26.05 -5.16
CA ALA A 125 20.77 -26.09 -3.89
C ALA A 125 21.54 -25.45 -2.73
N GLY A 126 22.87 -25.60 -2.66
CA GLY A 126 23.70 -24.99 -1.62
C GLY A 126 23.57 -23.47 -1.56
N PHE A 127 23.47 -22.79 -2.71
CA PHE A 127 23.25 -21.35 -2.72
C PHE A 127 21.92 -20.96 -2.05
N VAL A 128 20.86 -21.75 -2.24
CA VAL A 128 19.52 -21.45 -1.70
C VAL A 128 19.39 -21.84 -0.23
N SER A 129 19.87 -23.02 0.14
CA SER A 129 19.57 -23.67 1.42
C SER A 129 20.74 -24.47 1.99
N GLY A 130 21.96 -24.19 1.52
CA GLY A 130 23.17 -24.72 2.12
C GLY A 130 23.39 -24.18 3.53
N ASP A 131 23.98 -25.03 4.37
CA ASP A 131 24.28 -24.66 5.75
C ASP A 131 25.50 -23.73 5.84
N LEU A 132 25.52 -22.90 6.88
CA LEU A 132 26.68 -22.09 7.22
C LEU A 132 27.86 -22.96 7.68
N PRO A 133 29.10 -22.44 7.58
CA PRO A 133 30.27 -23.15 8.05
C PRO A 133 30.13 -23.60 9.52
N GLY A 134 30.57 -24.82 9.82
CA GLY A 134 30.55 -25.38 11.17
C GLY A 134 29.28 -26.16 11.52
N VAL A 135 28.26 -26.17 10.66
CA VAL A 135 27.11 -27.08 10.81
C VAL A 135 27.55 -28.51 10.48
N ALA A 136 27.30 -29.43 11.40
CA ALA A 136 27.59 -30.85 11.24
C ALA A 136 26.36 -31.68 11.57
N TYR A 137 26.18 -32.77 10.82
CA TYR A 137 25.07 -33.70 10.98
C TYR A 137 25.53 -34.98 11.68
N THR A 138 24.65 -35.56 12.49
CA THR A 138 24.89 -36.91 13.02
C THR A 138 24.83 -37.93 11.89
N ALA A 139 25.52 -39.07 12.04
CA ALA A 139 25.48 -40.15 11.05
C ALA A 139 24.04 -40.63 10.75
N ALA A 140 23.18 -40.70 11.78
CA ALA A 140 21.77 -41.06 11.62
C ALA A 140 21.00 -40.03 10.78
N ARG A 141 21.21 -38.73 11.01
CA ARG A 141 20.56 -37.67 10.20
C ARG A 141 21.08 -37.69 8.76
N CYS A 142 22.38 -37.92 8.55
CA CYS A 142 22.96 -38.07 7.22
C CYS A 142 22.35 -39.24 6.45
N ALA A 143 22.18 -40.40 7.09
CA ALA A 143 21.57 -41.56 6.45
C ALA A 143 20.13 -41.27 5.96
N VAL A 144 19.35 -40.53 6.74
CA VAL A 144 17.99 -40.10 6.34
C VAL A 144 18.03 -39.12 5.18
N LEU A 145 18.90 -38.10 5.25
CA LEU A 145 19.01 -37.08 4.21
C LEU A 145 19.55 -37.64 2.89
N GLN A 146 20.48 -38.59 2.93
CA GLN A 146 21.08 -39.19 1.73
C GLN A 146 20.21 -40.27 1.08
N ALA A 147 19.26 -40.87 1.81
CA ALA A 147 18.39 -41.93 1.28
C ALA A 147 17.69 -41.56 -0.05
N PRO A 148 17.11 -40.36 -0.23
CA PRO A 148 16.54 -39.93 -1.51
C PRO A 148 17.55 -39.37 -2.53
N TYR A 149 18.82 -39.13 -2.15
CA TYR A 149 19.84 -38.50 -3.01
C TYR A 149 21.11 -39.36 -3.12
N PRO A 150 21.06 -40.45 -3.90
CA PRO A 150 22.21 -41.34 -4.04
C PRO A 150 23.41 -40.61 -4.65
N GLY A 151 24.59 -40.81 -4.06
CA GLY A 151 25.85 -40.24 -4.55
C GLY A 151 26.16 -38.83 -4.08
N LEU A 152 25.26 -38.14 -3.37
CA LEU A 152 25.56 -36.87 -2.72
C LEU A 152 26.20 -37.10 -1.34
N ASP A 153 27.11 -36.21 -0.95
CA ASP A 153 27.55 -36.15 0.44
C ASP A 153 26.42 -35.63 1.35
N CYS A 154 26.61 -35.73 2.67
CA CYS A 154 25.57 -35.37 3.62
C CYS A 154 25.16 -33.89 3.56
N ALA A 155 26.11 -32.97 3.33
CA ALA A 155 25.82 -31.54 3.26
C ALA A 155 25.09 -31.18 1.96
N GLN A 156 25.49 -31.79 0.84
CA GLN A 156 24.82 -31.67 -0.45
C GLN A 156 23.39 -32.21 -0.40
N ALA A 157 23.19 -33.37 0.21
CA ALA A 157 21.87 -33.97 0.41
C ALA A 157 20.98 -33.10 1.33
N ALA A 158 21.55 -32.53 2.41
CA ALA A 158 20.86 -31.58 3.27
C ALA A 158 20.39 -30.34 2.50
N ALA A 159 21.29 -29.73 1.73
CA ALA A 159 20.97 -28.57 0.91
C ALA A 159 19.87 -28.89 -0.11
N ALA A 160 19.97 -30.02 -0.82
CA ALA A 160 18.94 -30.46 -1.78
C ALA A 160 17.57 -30.68 -1.13
N HIS A 161 17.55 -31.27 0.07
CA HIS A 161 16.33 -31.49 0.84
C HIS A 161 15.69 -30.16 1.27
N HIS A 162 16.45 -29.30 1.95
CA HIS A 162 15.96 -28.01 2.43
C HIS A 162 15.58 -27.06 1.29
N TRP A 163 16.22 -27.18 0.12
CA TRP A 163 15.85 -26.40 -1.06
C TRP A 163 14.41 -26.72 -1.48
N GLY A 164 14.08 -28.01 -1.54
CA GLY A 164 12.72 -28.47 -1.81
C GLY A 164 11.71 -27.89 -0.82
N GLU A 165 12.02 -27.95 0.48
CA GLU A 165 11.15 -27.38 1.53
C GLU A 165 10.96 -25.87 1.39
N VAL A 166 12.04 -25.12 1.14
CA VAL A 166 11.97 -23.67 0.93
C VAL A 166 11.04 -23.33 -0.24
N VAL A 167 11.15 -24.05 -1.35
CA VAL A 167 10.32 -23.82 -2.53
C VAL A 167 8.88 -24.25 -2.27
N GLU A 168 8.68 -25.47 -1.78
CA GLU A 168 7.35 -26.07 -1.57
C GLU A 168 6.52 -25.24 -0.60
N TYR A 169 7.03 -24.95 0.60
CA TYR A 169 6.26 -24.22 1.62
C TYR A 169 5.94 -22.80 1.17
N ARG A 170 6.87 -22.12 0.48
CA ARG A 170 6.65 -20.76 -0.02
C ARG A 170 5.62 -20.76 -1.15
N VAL A 171 5.75 -21.64 -2.13
CA VAL A 171 4.80 -21.75 -3.25
C VAL A 171 3.41 -22.11 -2.73
N ALA A 172 3.30 -23.07 -1.80
CA ALA A 172 2.03 -23.42 -1.17
C ALA A 172 1.39 -22.20 -0.46
N LEU A 173 2.18 -21.40 0.25
CA LEU A 173 1.70 -20.15 0.85
C LEU A 173 1.25 -19.14 -0.22
N GLY A 174 1.96 -19.07 -1.35
CA GLY A 174 1.54 -18.29 -2.52
C GLY A 174 0.17 -18.68 -3.06
N VAL A 175 -0.07 -19.98 -3.21
CA VAL A 175 -1.38 -20.52 -3.62
C VAL A 175 -2.47 -20.15 -2.61
N LEU A 176 -2.19 -20.27 -1.31
CA LEU A 176 -3.11 -19.79 -0.27
C LEU A 176 -3.39 -18.28 -0.40
N GLY A 177 -2.38 -17.48 -0.73
CA GLY A 177 -2.53 -16.05 -1.00
C GLY A 177 -3.48 -15.75 -2.16
N LEU A 178 -3.45 -16.56 -3.23
CA LEU A 178 -4.41 -16.44 -4.33
C LEU A 178 -5.84 -16.76 -3.87
N VAL A 179 -6.02 -17.78 -3.03
CA VAL A 179 -7.33 -18.10 -2.42
C VAL A 179 -7.81 -16.94 -1.55
N LEU A 180 -6.95 -16.38 -0.70
CA LEU A 180 -7.27 -15.22 0.13
C LEU A 180 -7.62 -13.99 -0.71
N LEU A 181 -6.99 -13.81 -1.88
CA LEU A 181 -7.34 -12.73 -2.80
C LEU A 181 -8.75 -12.89 -3.38
N LEU A 182 -9.18 -14.13 -3.66
CA LEU A 182 -10.56 -14.42 -4.07
C LEU A 182 -11.55 -14.12 -2.96
N VAL A 183 -11.24 -14.55 -1.72
CA VAL A 183 -12.04 -14.21 -0.53
C VAL A 183 -12.12 -12.70 -0.34
N TRP A 184 -10.99 -12.00 -0.46
CA TRP A 184 -10.92 -10.55 -0.34
C TRP A 184 -11.86 -9.82 -1.33
N ARG A 185 -12.01 -10.35 -2.55
CA ARG A 185 -12.90 -9.75 -3.55
C ARG A 185 -14.37 -9.78 -3.12
N VAL A 186 -14.81 -10.85 -2.45
CA VAL A 186 -16.20 -11.04 -2.02
C VAL A 186 -16.52 -10.44 -0.66
N LEU A 187 -15.53 -10.06 0.14
CA LEU A 187 -15.76 -9.40 1.43
C LEU A 187 -16.50 -8.06 1.25
N PRO A 188 -17.41 -7.68 2.15
CA PRO A 188 -18.09 -6.39 2.07
C PRO A 188 -17.08 -5.23 2.15
N ARG A 189 -17.37 -4.15 1.42
CA ARG A 189 -16.66 -2.88 1.58
C ARG A 189 -17.29 -2.16 2.76
N ASP A 190 -16.85 -2.51 3.96
CA ASP A 190 -17.21 -1.78 5.18
C ASP A 190 -16.49 -0.42 5.21
N THR A 191 -16.94 0.45 6.12
CA THR A 191 -16.43 1.82 6.40
C THR A 191 -15.00 2.09 5.93
N GLY A 192 -14.82 3.15 5.14
CA GLY A 192 -13.52 3.51 4.58
C GLY A 192 -12.47 3.78 5.66
N LEU A 193 -11.34 3.08 5.57
CA LEU A 193 -10.13 3.47 6.30
C LEU A 193 -9.55 4.77 5.70
N PRO A 194 -8.76 5.55 6.46
CA PRO A 194 -8.03 6.68 5.90
C PRO A 194 -7.23 6.26 4.66
N ALA A 195 -7.29 7.05 3.58
CA ALA A 195 -6.80 6.70 2.24
C ALA A 195 -5.31 6.29 2.16
N GLY A 196 -4.52 6.59 3.20
CA GLY A 196 -3.11 6.19 3.30
C GLY A 196 -2.80 5.07 4.30
N LEU A 197 -3.74 4.63 5.15
CA LEU A 197 -3.42 3.74 6.29
C LEU A 197 -2.96 2.35 5.84
N ALA A 198 -3.78 1.68 5.03
CA ALA A 198 -3.46 0.35 4.51
C ALA A 198 -2.14 0.32 3.69
N PRO A 199 -1.92 1.21 2.70
CA PRO A 199 -0.64 1.22 1.98
C PRO A 199 0.54 1.61 2.87
N SER A 200 0.37 2.44 3.92
CA SER A 200 1.47 2.75 4.85
C SER A 200 1.89 1.53 5.69
N ILE A 201 0.92 0.78 6.21
CA ILE A 201 1.20 -0.47 6.95
C ILE A 201 1.88 -1.48 6.03
N ALA A 202 1.38 -1.64 4.80
CA ALA A 202 1.97 -2.52 3.81
C ALA A 202 3.41 -2.09 3.47
N ALA A 203 3.65 -0.80 3.24
CA ALA A 203 4.98 -0.26 2.98
C ALA A 203 5.94 -0.57 4.13
N ALA A 204 5.54 -0.28 5.36
CA ALA A 204 6.35 -0.56 6.55
C ALA A 204 6.69 -2.05 6.66
N ALA A 205 5.70 -2.94 6.51
CA ALA A 205 5.90 -4.38 6.59
C ALA A 205 6.87 -4.89 5.52
N PHE A 206 6.66 -4.51 4.25
CA PHE A 206 7.51 -4.97 3.15
C PHE A 206 8.92 -4.36 3.17
N LEU A 207 9.07 -3.09 3.55
CA LEU A 207 10.39 -2.47 3.71
C LEU A 207 11.16 -3.08 4.87
N LEU A 208 10.52 -3.34 6.02
CA LEU A 208 11.14 -4.06 7.13
C LEU A 208 11.55 -5.48 6.73
N ALA A 209 10.68 -6.20 6.00
CA ALA A 209 11.01 -7.51 5.47
C ALA A 209 12.19 -7.46 4.49
N ALA A 210 12.24 -6.46 3.60
CA ALA A 210 13.33 -6.28 2.66
C ALA A 210 14.66 -5.99 3.36
N VAL A 211 14.68 -5.11 4.36
CA VAL A 211 15.86 -4.81 5.17
C VAL A 211 16.32 -6.05 5.95
N GLY A 212 15.39 -6.72 6.64
CA GLY A 212 15.71 -7.90 7.46
C GLY A 212 16.25 -9.05 6.63
N THR A 213 15.56 -9.42 5.55
CA THR A 213 15.99 -10.51 4.66
C THR A 213 17.24 -10.13 3.84
N GLY A 214 17.38 -8.86 3.45
CA GLY A 214 18.61 -8.36 2.80
C GLY A 214 19.83 -8.43 3.72
N PHE A 215 19.66 -8.08 5.00
CA PHE A 215 20.72 -8.23 6.00
C PHE A 215 21.12 -9.69 6.20
N LEU A 216 20.14 -10.61 6.30
CA LEU A 216 20.42 -12.05 6.41
C LEU A 216 21.11 -12.60 5.15
N ALA A 217 20.71 -12.15 3.96
CA ALA A 217 21.35 -12.52 2.70
C ALA A 217 22.83 -12.08 2.66
N LEU A 218 23.09 -10.82 3.04
CA LEU A 218 24.45 -10.27 3.11
C LEU A 218 25.30 -11.03 4.14
N ASN A 219 24.75 -11.29 5.32
CA ASN A 219 25.42 -12.06 6.36
C ASN A 219 25.80 -13.47 5.87
N ALA A 220 24.89 -14.17 5.21
CA ALA A 220 25.17 -15.48 4.61
C ALA A 220 26.23 -15.39 3.49
N ALA A 221 26.19 -14.33 2.66
CA ALA A 221 27.17 -14.12 1.60
C ALA A 221 28.59 -13.93 2.15
N VAL A 222 28.74 -13.12 3.21
CA VAL A 222 30.02 -12.90 3.90
C VAL A 222 30.56 -14.20 4.53
N GLN A 223 29.67 -15.10 4.95
CA GLN A 223 30.03 -16.38 5.56
C GLN A 223 30.25 -17.53 4.56
N GLY A 224 30.17 -17.28 3.25
CA GLY A 224 30.47 -18.28 2.23
C GLY A 224 29.35 -18.60 1.25
N TRP A 225 28.35 -17.72 1.12
CA TRP A 225 27.26 -17.77 0.12
C TRP A 225 26.26 -18.92 0.25
N GLN A 226 26.47 -19.84 1.19
CA GLN A 226 25.54 -20.92 1.48
C GLN A 226 24.26 -20.35 2.10
N GLY A 227 23.11 -20.74 1.55
CA GLY A 227 21.80 -20.28 2.02
C GLY A 227 21.43 -18.84 1.65
N THR A 228 22.31 -18.08 0.98
CA THR A 228 22.07 -16.68 0.58
C THR A 228 20.83 -16.54 -0.29
N GLY A 229 20.59 -17.49 -1.20
CA GLY A 229 19.51 -17.45 -2.19
C GLY A 229 18.11 -17.42 -1.57
N ALA A 230 17.86 -18.14 -0.46
CA ALA A 230 16.55 -18.11 0.19
C ALA A 230 16.22 -16.73 0.79
N TRP A 231 17.22 -16.03 1.33
CA TRP A 231 17.05 -14.68 1.89
C TRP A 231 17.02 -13.62 0.80
N LEU A 232 17.90 -13.73 -0.19
CA LEU A 232 17.99 -12.80 -1.31
C LEU A 232 16.70 -12.78 -2.14
N SER A 233 16.12 -13.94 -2.43
CA SER A 233 14.84 -14.03 -3.16
C SER A 233 13.70 -13.29 -2.43
N ALA A 234 13.65 -13.39 -1.09
CA ALA A 234 12.66 -12.67 -0.30
C ALA A 234 12.90 -11.15 -0.34
N ALA A 235 14.16 -10.70 -0.23
CA ALA A 235 14.51 -9.29 -0.30
C ALA A 235 14.17 -8.68 -1.68
N VAL A 236 14.48 -9.40 -2.76
CA VAL A 236 14.21 -9.00 -4.16
C VAL A 236 12.71 -8.83 -4.42
N VAL A 237 11.85 -9.63 -3.80
CA VAL A 237 10.39 -9.48 -3.94
C VAL A 237 9.83 -8.41 -3.00
N ALA A 238 10.30 -8.36 -1.76
CA ALA A 238 9.77 -7.44 -0.75
C ALA A 238 10.10 -5.98 -1.06
N LEU A 239 11.29 -5.67 -1.57
CA LEU A 239 11.73 -4.29 -1.80
C LEU A 239 10.86 -3.54 -2.83
N PRO A 240 10.58 -4.07 -4.05
CA PRO A 240 9.69 -3.43 -5.00
C PRO A 240 8.27 -3.23 -4.46
N LEU A 241 7.72 -4.22 -3.74
CA LEU A 241 6.41 -4.10 -3.12
C LEU A 241 6.40 -2.99 -2.06
N GLY A 242 7.41 -2.94 -1.20
CA GLY A 242 7.60 -1.87 -0.22
C GLY A 242 7.64 -0.49 -0.87
N ALA A 243 8.39 -0.35 -1.98
CA ALA A 243 8.46 0.89 -2.74
C ALA A 243 7.12 1.29 -3.36
N VAL A 244 6.40 0.35 -3.99
CA VAL A 244 5.07 0.59 -4.58
C VAL A 244 4.08 1.04 -3.52
N PHE A 245 4.02 0.36 -2.38
CA PHE A 245 3.13 0.74 -1.28
C PHE A 245 3.53 2.07 -0.64
N ALA A 246 4.84 2.36 -0.51
CA ALA A 246 5.31 3.64 -0.01
C ALA A 246 4.90 4.79 -0.94
N LEU A 247 5.09 4.64 -2.25
CA LEU A 247 4.65 5.63 -3.24
C LEU A 247 3.13 5.81 -3.23
N THR A 248 2.38 4.72 -3.07
CA THR A 248 0.91 4.77 -2.95
C THR A 248 0.48 5.53 -1.69
N ALA A 249 1.11 5.24 -0.56
CA ALA A 249 0.87 5.95 0.70
C ALA A 249 1.24 7.44 0.58
N LEU A 250 2.40 7.76 0.00
CA LEU A 250 2.83 9.14 -0.21
C LEU A 250 1.87 9.90 -1.12
N ARG A 251 1.38 9.29 -2.22
CA ARG A 251 0.38 9.91 -3.10
C ARG A 251 -0.94 10.17 -2.38
N ALA A 252 -1.39 9.24 -1.54
CA ALA A 252 -2.58 9.42 -0.71
C ALA A 252 -2.42 10.53 0.35
N ILE A 253 -1.18 10.88 0.72
CA ILE A 253 -0.87 11.95 1.68
C ILE A 253 -0.56 13.29 0.99
N HIS A 254 0.07 13.26 -0.20
CA HIS A 254 0.62 14.41 -0.92
C HIS A 254 -0.24 14.88 -2.10
N VAL A 255 -1.55 14.67 -2.08
CA VAL A 255 -2.43 15.42 -2.99
C VAL A 255 -2.19 16.92 -2.71
N LYS A 256 -1.40 17.55 -3.58
CA LYS A 256 -0.96 18.94 -3.47
C LYS A 256 -2.19 19.85 -3.58
N PRO A 257 -2.27 20.95 -2.83
CA PRO A 257 -3.16 22.04 -3.21
C PRO A 257 -2.82 22.46 -4.65
N ALA A 258 -3.82 22.61 -5.50
CA ALA A 258 -3.64 23.20 -6.82
C ALA A 258 -2.90 24.54 -6.63
N ARG A 259 -1.83 24.75 -7.40
CA ARG A 259 -1.16 26.05 -7.38
C ARG A 259 -2.12 27.06 -8.03
N ALA A 260 -2.49 28.07 -7.25
CA ALA A 260 -3.13 29.31 -7.71
C ALA A 260 -2.26 30.02 -8.75
#